data_AF-A0AAN9AG71-F1
#
_entry.id   AF-A0AAN9AG71-F1
#
_cell.length_a   1.000
_cell.length_b   1.000
_cell.length_c   1.000
_cell.angle_alpha   90.00
_cell.angle_beta   90.00
_cell.angle_gamma   90.00
#
_symmetry.space_group_name_H-M   'P 1'
#
loop_
_entity.id
_entity.type
_entity.pdbx_description
1 polymer ?
#
loop_
_entity_poly.entity_id
_entity_poly.type
_entity_poly.pdbx_seq_one_letter_code
_entity_poly.pdbx_strand_id
1 'polypeptide(L)'
;MKRSWLCLLLFMVFGFCLGVLPPPERSYNILMLLPASSKSHRNVFMPLVEGLVERGHKIVMLSNNEKPIENPNIKEIYHGLKHFRTDDMNMFEWRKNPANIFSMFTTILPQMARDIYKIPEVKELYARRKEFDLIIINHMFNEFIYPFAHEMPFITIATSGYDPRQSSVFGNLPNPAYIPNLFGGVDLLSVFGRLRNTFLHIMPAFMWRIWEIVPLMQEEITKHFPNIPPLLDIERNQSLALMNTHFTLNMPLPLLPTQVEVGGMHCRPGNPLPEDLKTWIEEAGSAGVVYFSLGSVVRGNVMPDIYKNMFIEAFRKMKQRVIWKFEGELDDPPKNVLIKRWLPQQDILAHPNVKSFHHTCRGPQHSRSHLSRHPNARFTNFWRSTEEW
;
A
#
# COMPACT_ATOMS: atom_id res chain seq x y z
N MET A 1 42.82 -27.54 24.20
CA MET A 1 42.81 -27.63 22.71
C MET A 1 41.46 -28.00 22.11
N LYS A 2 40.76 -29.08 22.51
CA LYS A 2 39.53 -29.53 21.80
C LYS A 2 38.29 -28.59 21.87
N ARG A 3 38.16 -27.72 22.88
CA ARG A 3 37.03 -26.76 22.99
C ARG A 3 37.10 -25.57 22.02
N SER A 4 38.30 -25.07 21.71
CA SER A 4 38.46 -23.93 20.77
C SER A 4 38.12 -24.31 19.33
N TRP A 5 38.40 -25.55 18.92
CA TRP A 5 38.04 -26.04 17.59
C TRP A 5 36.52 -26.23 17.42
N LEU A 6 35.81 -26.60 18.49
CA LEU A 6 34.35 -26.72 18.46
C LEU A 6 33.67 -25.35 18.36
N CYS A 7 34.19 -24.32 19.04
CA CYS A 7 33.71 -22.94 18.90
C CYS A 7 33.99 -22.34 17.52
N LEU A 8 35.15 -22.64 16.91
CA LEU A 8 35.48 -22.23 15.54
C LEU A 8 34.61 -22.95 14.49
N LEU A 9 34.35 -24.25 14.67
CA LEU A 9 33.41 -25.00 13.83
C LEU A 9 31.98 -24.50 14.00
N LEU A 10 31.53 -24.18 15.22
CA LEU A 10 30.24 -23.56 15.45
C LEU A 10 30.18 -22.15 14.85
N PHE A 11 31.25 -21.36 14.87
CA PHE A 11 31.32 -20.06 14.18
C PHE A 11 31.31 -20.18 12.64
N MET A 12 31.86 -21.27 12.09
CA MET A 12 31.83 -21.55 10.64
C MET A 12 30.52 -22.19 10.18
N VAL A 13 29.87 -23.00 11.02
CA VAL A 13 28.56 -23.63 10.75
C VAL A 13 27.42 -22.63 10.99
N PHE A 14 27.52 -21.80 12.04
CA PHE A 14 26.74 -20.58 12.23
C PHE A 14 27.47 -19.41 11.60
N GLY A 15 27.89 -19.56 10.33
CA GLY A 15 28.48 -18.47 9.58
C GLY A 15 27.67 -17.21 9.84
N PHE A 16 28.33 -16.23 10.47
CA PHE A 16 27.85 -14.86 10.46
C PHE A 16 27.92 -14.45 8.99
N CYS A 17 26.89 -14.82 8.21
CA CYS A 17 26.51 -14.05 7.04
C CYS A 17 26.12 -12.69 7.62
N LEU A 18 27.12 -11.83 7.83
CA LEU A 18 26.91 -10.40 7.75
C LEU A 18 26.24 -10.21 6.39
N GLY A 19 24.92 -10.07 6.40
CA GLY A 19 24.03 -10.12 5.23
C GLY A 19 24.20 -8.90 4.34
N VAL A 20 25.44 -8.45 4.14
CA VAL A 20 25.79 -7.41 3.20
C VAL A 20 25.83 -8.08 1.83
N LEU A 21 24.78 -7.87 1.05
CA LEU A 21 24.76 -8.24 -0.35
C LEU A 21 26.00 -7.66 -1.03
N PRO A 22 26.73 -8.44 -1.84
CA PRO A 22 27.88 -7.92 -2.57
C PRO A 22 27.47 -6.65 -3.35
N PRO A 23 28.42 -5.71 -3.55
CA PRO A 23 28.15 -4.55 -4.39
C PRO A 23 27.69 -5.04 -5.77
N PRO A 24 26.75 -4.33 -6.41
CA PRO A 24 26.28 -4.74 -7.72
C PRO A 24 27.42 -4.65 -8.75
N GLU A 25 27.44 -5.58 -9.72
CA GLU A 25 28.45 -5.62 -10.77
C GLU A 25 28.47 -4.34 -11.61
N ARG A 26 27.31 -3.70 -11.76
CA ARG A 26 27.13 -2.42 -12.46
C ARG A 26 25.95 -1.62 -11.92
N SER A 27 25.91 -0.34 -12.28
CA SER A 27 24.69 0.47 -12.15
C SER A 27 23.64 0.00 -13.15
N TYR A 28 22.43 -0.29 -12.67
CA TYR A 28 21.27 -0.59 -13.51
C TYR A 28 20.34 0.63 -13.58
N ASN A 29 19.68 0.81 -14.73
CA ASN A 29 18.63 1.80 -14.93
C ASN A 29 17.27 1.13 -14.67
N ILE A 30 16.55 1.58 -13.65
CA ILE A 30 15.30 0.95 -13.20
C ILE A 30 14.15 1.93 -13.39
N LEU A 31 13.08 1.47 -14.02
CA LEU A 31 11.86 2.25 -14.24
C LEU A 31 10.77 1.78 -13.27
N MET A 32 10.30 2.67 -12.41
CA MET A 32 9.20 2.42 -11.49
C MET A 32 7.92 3.11 -11.94
N LEU A 33 6.83 2.36 -12.09
CA LEU A 33 5.59 2.83 -12.69
C LEU A 33 4.43 2.75 -11.68
N LEU A 34 3.94 3.92 -11.28
CA LEU A 34 2.82 4.08 -10.35
C LEU A 34 1.83 5.20 -10.78
N PRO A 35 1.39 5.26 -12.05
CA PRO A 35 0.53 6.36 -12.51
C PRO A 35 -0.86 6.37 -11.85
N ALA A 36 -1.48 5.22 -11.57
CA ALA A 36 -2.68 5.14 -10.74
C ALA A 36 -2.28 4.77 -9.32
N SER A 37 -1.94 5.76 -8.50
CA SER A 37 -1.49 5.52 -7.12
C SER A 37 -1.77 6.69 -6.19
N SER A 38 -1.88 6.38 -4.89
CA SER A 38 -1.97 7.39 -3.83
C SER A 38 -0.62 7.58 -3.13
N LYS A 39 -0.50 8.62 -2.30
CA LYS A 39 0.70 8.87 -1.48
C LYS A 39 1.14 7.64 -0.66
N SER A 40 0.19 6.82 -0.19
CA SER A 40 0.52 5.61 0.58
C SER A 40 1.20 4.53 -0.26
N HIS A 41 0.87 4.42 -1.55
CA HIS A 41 1.50 3.46 -2.45
C HIS A 41 2.96 3.85 -2.68
N ARG A 42 3.20 5.13 -2.98
CA ARG A 42 4.55 5.69 -3.14
C ARG A 42 5.41 5.45 -1.89
N ASN A 43 4.86 5.64 -0.69
CA ASN A 43 5.59 5.38 0.55
C ASN A 43 6.06 3.93 0.72
N VAL A 44 5.38 2.94 0.12
CA VAL A 44 5.83 1.53 0.14
C VAL A 44 7.01 1.31 -0.80
N PHE A 45 7.09 2.07 -1.89
CA PHE A 45 8.19 1.99 -2.86
C PHE A 45 9.45 2.71 -2.35
N MET A 46 9.29 3.80 -1.60
CA MET A 46 10.41 4.66 -1.22
C MET A 46 11.62 3.97 -0.58
N PRO A 47 11.46 3.05 0.38
CA PRO A 47 12.61 2.36 0.96
C PRO A 47 13.38 1.52 -0.06
N LEU A 48 12.69 0.93 -1.04
CA LEU A 48 13.34 0.20 -2.12
C LEU A 48 14.07 1.16 -3.06
N VAL A 49 13.49 2.31 -3.36
CA VAL A 49 14.16 3.38 -4.12
C VAL A 49 15.45 3.81 -3.43
N GLU A 50 15.37 4.12 -2.13
CA GLU A 50 16.51 4.52 -1.31
C GLU A 50 17.61 3.45 -1.30
N GLY A 51 17.26 2.20 -0.98
CA GLY A 51 18.22 1.09 -0.96
C GLY A 51 18.85 0.78 -2.32
N LEU A 52 18.12 0.97 -3.43
CA LEU A 52 18.68 0.79 -4.78
C LEU A 52 19.64 1.94 -5.15
N VAL A 53 19.29 3.18 -4.77
CA VAL A 53 20.14 4.37 -5.03
C VAL A 53 21.41 4.34 -4.19
N GLU A 54 21.34 3.93 -2.93
CA GLU A 54 22.52 3.72 -2.07
C GLU A 54 23.50 2.69 -2.66
N ARG A 55 22.98 1.73 -3.43
CA ARG A 55 23.76 0.73 -4.16
C ARG A 55 24.24 1.21 -5.53
N GLY A 56 24.00 2.47 -5.87
CA GLY A 56 24.49 3.10 -7.11
C GLY A 56 23.61 2.88 -8.34
N HIS A 57 22.36 2.42 -8.18
CA HIS A 57 21.42 2.30 -9.30
C HIS A 57 20.73 3.63 -9.61
N LYS A 58 20.25 3.77 -10.86
CA LYS A 58 19.54 4.95 -11.34
C LYS A 58 18.06 4.64 -11.46
N ILE A 59 17.23 5.51 -10.89
CA ILE A 59 15.78 5.31 -10.84
C ILE A 59 15.08 6.39 -11.65
N VAL A 60 14.17 5.97 -12.52
CA VAL A 60 13.15 6.85 -13.11
C VAL A 60 11.79 6.39 -12.58
N MET A 61 10.97 7.31 -12.09
CA MET A 61 9.67 6.99 -11.51
C MET A 61 8.57 7.79 -12.18
N LEU A 62 7.56 7.11 -12.74
CA LEU A 62 6.34 7.74 -13.26
C LEU A 62 5.26 7.68 -12.16
N SER A 63 4.81 8.83 -11.67
CA SER A 63 3.90 8.89 -10.52
C SER A 63 2.80 9.95 -10.68
N ASN A 64 1.76 9.83 -9.84
CA ASN A 64 0.70 10.84 -9.71
C ASN A 64 0.97 11.86 -8.59
N ASN A 65 2.20 11.94 -8.08
CA ASN A 65 2.53 12.81 -6.96
C ASN A 65 3.28 14.06 -7.46
N GLU A 66 2.84 15.23 -7.01
CA GLU A 66 3.34 16.53 -7.50
C GLU A 66 4.75 16.89 -7.00
N LYS A 67 5.28 16.21 -5.97
CA LYS A 67 6.55 16.57 -5.34
C LYS A 67 7.66 15.57 -5.72
N PRO A 68 8.58 15.96 -6.62
CA PRO A 68 9.70 15.10 -6.99
C PRO A 68 10.68 14.94 -5.83
N ILE A 69 11.48 13.87 -5.89
CA ILE A 69 12.57 13.63 -4.95
C ILE A 69 13.80 14.36 -5.44
N GLU A 70 14.41 15.16 -4.58
CA GLU A 70 15.70 15.79 -4.87
C GLU A 70 16.81 14.76 -4.61
N ASN A 71 17.24 14.07 -5.68
CA ASN A 71 18.39 13.17 -5.66
C ASN A 71 18.97 13.03 -7.08
N PRO A 72 20.30 13.10 -7.26
CA PRO A 72 20.93 13.04 -8.60
C PRO A 72 20.69 11.71 -9.35
N ASN A 73 20.40 10.63 -8.62
CA ASN A 73 20.13 9.30 -9.18
C ASN A 73 18.64 8.98 -9.30
N ILE A 74 17.75 9.94 -8.99
CA ILE A 74 16.29 9.76 -9.07
C ILE A 74 15.70 10.84 -9.98
N LYS A 75 14.98 10.41 -11.02
CA LYS A 75 14.14 11.27 -11.84
C LYS A 75 12.68 10.90 -11.64
N GLU A 76 11.89 11.75 -11.00
CA GLU A 76 10.44 11.56 -10.87
C GLU A 76 9.71 12.38 -11.95
N ILE A 77 8.79 11.72 -12.66
CA ILE A 77 7.93 12.28 -13.70
C ILE A 77 6.51 12.27 -13.16
N TYR A 78 5.94 13.47 -12.99
CA TYR A 78 4.53 13.64 -12.65
C TYR A 78 3.70 13.70 -13.93
N HIS A 79 2.73 12.81 -14.09
CA HIS A 79 1.93 12.73 -15.33
C HIS A 79 0.79 13.76 -15.39
N GLY A 80 0.33 14.30 -14.26
CA GLY A 80 -0.65 15.39 -14.24
C GLY A 80 -2.11 15.03 -14.57
N LEU A 81 -2.44 13.76 -14.85
CA LEU A 81 -3.83 13.34 -15.07
C LEU A 81 -4.66 13.51 -13.80
N LYS A 82 -5.85 14.08 -13.96
CA LYS A 82 -6.78 14.30 -12.86
C LYS A 82 -7.71 13.12 -12.58
N HIS A 83 -7.74 12.12 -13.46
CA HIS A 83 -8.66 10.98 -13.41
C HIS A 83 -8.60 10.20 -12.10
N PHE A 84 -7.41 10.04 -11.51
CA PHE A 84 -7.19 9.30 -10.27
C PHE A 84 -6.70 10.21 -9.13
N ARG A 85 -7.35 11.36 -8.93
CA ARG A 85 -7.10 12.21 -7.77
C ARG A 85 -7.86 11.68 -6.57
N THR A 86 -7.13 11.28 -5.53
CA THR A 86 -7.75 10.84 -4.27
C THR A 86 -8.57 11.94 -3.60
N ASP A 87 -8.29 13.20 -3.92
CA ASP A 87 -9.04 14.36 -3.41
C ASP A 87 -10.49 14.41 -3.90
N ASP A 88 -10.76 13.84 -5.07
CA ASP A 88 -12.08 13.83 -5.71
C ASP A 88 -12.90 12.60 -5.30
N MET A 89 -12.29 11.67 -4.53
CA MET A 89 -12.93 10.43 -4.08
C MET A 89 -13.73 10.65 -2.80
N ASN A 90 -15.04 10.40 -2.83
CA ASN A 90 -15.89 10.41 -1.65
C ASN A 90 -16.20 8.99 -1.16
N MET A 91 -15.35 8.49 -0.26
CA MET A 91 -15.48 7.15 0.32
C MET A 91 -16.77 6.95 1.13
N PHE A 92 -17.37 8.00 1.68
CA PHE A 92 -18.63 7.90 2.43
C PHE A 92 -19.82 7.65 1.50
N GLU A 93 -19.86 8.33 0.36
CA GLU A 93 -20.87 8.08 -0.68
C GLU A 93 -20.68 6.70 -1.33
N TRP A 94 -19.44 6.30 -1.56
CA TRP A 94 -19.14 4.96 -2.10
C TRP A 94 -19.53 3.83 -1.15
N ARG A 95 -19.42 4.05 0.16
CA ARG A 95 -19.92 3.09 1.16
C ARG A 95 -21.44 2.92 1.05
N LYS A 96 -22.20 3.99 0.78
CA LYS A 96 -23.65 3.93 0.64
C LYS A 96 -24.07 3.25 -0.66
N ASN A 97 -23.32 3.51 -1.74
CA ASN A 97 -23.59 2.95 -3.06
C ASN A 97 -22.36 2.23 -3.63
N PRO A 98 -22.26 0.90 -3.43
CA PRO A 98 -21.15 0.09 -3.94
C PRO A 98 -20.94 0.17 -5.46
N ALA A 99 -21.98 0.52 -6.23
CA ALA A 99 -21.87 0.71 -7.67
C ALA A 99 -20.90 1.86 -8.04
N ASN A 100 -20.70 2.83 -7.15
CA ASN A 100 -19.74 3.92 -7.37
C ASN A 100 -18.29 3.42 -7.37
N ILE A 101 -17.96 2.42 -6.54
CA ILE A 101 -16.63 1.78 -6.55
C ILE A 101 -16.41 1.06 -7.87
N PHE A 102 -17.45 0.37 -8.35
CA PHE A 102 -17.39 -0.32 -9.62
C PHE A 102 -17.22 0.66 -10.79
N SER A 103 -18.02 1.74 -10.80
CA SER A 103 -17.92 2.83 -11.78
C SER A 103 -16.54 3.48 -11.79
N MET A 104 -15.87 3.61 -10.63
CA MET A 104 -14.48 4.07 -10.59
C MET A 104 -13.59 3.18 -11.47
N PHE A 105 -13.65 1.87 -11.32
CA PHE A 105 -12.81 0.97 -12.12
C PHE A 105 -13.19 0.96 -13.60
N THR A 106 -14.49 0.96 -13.93
CA THR A 106 -14.97 0.86 -15.31
C THR A 106 -14.85 2.18 -16.09
N THR A 107 -14.69 3.31 -15.39
CA THR A 107 -14.62 4.64 -16.01
C THR A 107 -13.22 5.24 -15.91
N ILE A 108 -12.65 5.30 -14.71
CA ILE A 108 -11.38 6.00 -14.47
C ILE A 108 -10.22 5.25 -15.11
N LEU A 109 -10.12 3.92 -14.98
CA LEU A 109 -8.98 3.18 -15.52
C LEU A 109 -8.92 3.20 -17.06
N PRO A 110 -10.03 3.01 -17.79
CA PRO A 110 -10.03 3.19 -19.24
C PRO A 110 -9.75 4.63 -19.68
N GLN A 111 -10.22 5.65 -18.93
CA GLN A 111 -9.87 7.05 -19.21
C GLN A 111 -8.36 7.31 -19.02
N MET A 112 -7.76 6.73 -17.98
CA MET A 112 -6.31 6.77 -17.80
C MET A 112 -5.59 6.07 -18.95
N ALA A 113 -6.04 4.88 -19.37
CA ALA A 113 -5.48 4.17 -20.51
C ALA A 113 -5.51 5.01 -21.80
N ARG A 114 -6.60 5.74 -22.04
CA ARG A 114 -6.81 6.64 -23.19
C ARG A 114 -5.90 7.87 -23.16
N ASP A 115 -5.66 8.45 -21.98
CA ASP A 115 -5.05 9.78 -21.90
C ASP A 115 -3.57 9.75 -21.48
N ILE A 116 -3.11 8.73 -20.77
CA ILE A 116 -1.73 8.68 -20.25
C ILE A 116 -0.68 8.71 -21.38
N TYR A 117 -0.96 8.05 -22.51
CA TYR A 117 -0.05 8.00 -23.65
C TYR A 117 -0.13 9.24 -24.57
N LYS A 118 -1.03 10.18 -24.27
CA LYS A 118 -1.07 11.50 -24.94
C LYS A 118 -0.11 12.49 -24.30
N ILE A 119 0.36 12.21 -23.08
CA ILE A 119 1.30 13.08 -22.36
C ILE A 119 2.69 12.96 -23.01
N PRO A 120 3.30 14.08 -23.44
CA PRO A 120 4.59 14.06 -24.13
C PRO A 120 5.69 13.32 -23.36
N GLU A 121 5.81 13.58 -22.05
CA GLU A 121 6.83 12.99 -21.18
C GLU A 121 6.66 11.47 -21.04
N VAL A 122 5.40 11.00 -20.98
CA VAL A 122 5.09 9.55 -20.93
C VAL A 122 5.41 8.90 -22.27
N LYS A 123 5.08 9.55 -23.38
CA LYS A 123 5.37 9.05 -24.73
C LYS A 123 6.87 8.95 -24.98
N GLU A 124 7.65 9.95 -24.56
CA GLU A 124 9.11 9.92 -24.60
C GLU A 124 9.67 8.78 -23.74
N LEU A 125 9.18 8.67 -22.49
CA LEU A 125 9.58 7.60 -21.57
C LEU A 125 9.28 6.20 -22.16
N TYR A 126 8.14 6.03 -22.82
CA TYR A 126 7.77 4.77 -23.49
C TYR A 126 8.71 4.45 -24.67
N ALA A 127 9.05 5.45 -25.48
CA ALA A 127 9.98 5.28 -26.60
C ALA A 127 11.34 4.77 -26.12
N ARG A 128 11.76 5.22 -24.94
CA ARG A 128 13.03 4.88 -24.29
C ARG A 128 12.95 3.69 -23.34
N ARG A 129 11.81 2.99 -23.26
CA ARG A 129 11.58 1.91 -22.28
C ARG A 129 12.63 0.78 -22.35
N LYS A 130 13.21 0.52 -23.52
CA LYS A 130 14.24 -0.50 -23.74
C LYS A 130 15.62 -0.10 -23.20
N GLU A 131 15.82 1.15 -22.80
CA GLU A 131 17.05 1.61 -22.14
C GLU A 131 17.13 1.19 -20.66
N PHE A 132 16.01 0.76 -20.08
CA PHE A 132 15.94 0.31 -18.70
C PHE A 132 16.25 -1.18 -18.60
N ASP A 133 16.97 -1.58 -17.55
CA ASP A 133 17.30 -2.98 -17.28
C ASP A 133 16.17 -3.72 -16.55
N LEU A 134 15.30 -3.00 -15.84
CA LEU A 134 14.19 -3.55 -15.06
C LEU A 134 13.04 -2.56 -14.96
N ILE A 135 11.81 -3.08 -15.08
CA ILE A 135 10.58 -2.34 -14.81
C ILE A 135 9.92 -2.84 -13.52
N ILE A 136 9.47 -1.92 -12.66
CA ILE A 136 8.78 -2.23 -11.41
C ILE A 136 7.42 -1.55 -11.44
N ILE A 137 6.33 -2.32 -11.44
CA ILE A 137 4.97 -1.77 -11.55
C ILE A 137 4.24 -1.89 -10.21
N ASN A 138 3.52 -0.84 -9.80
CA ASN A 138 2.55 -0.97 -8.73
C ASN A 138 1.42 -1.92 -9.17
N HIS A 139 1.28 -3.06 -8.52
CA HIS A 139 0.33 -4.12 -8.91
C HIS A 139 -1.12 -3.62 -9.03
N MET A 140 -1.51 -2.69 -8.16
CA MET A 140 -2.91 -2.28 -8.04
C MET A 140 -3.30 -1.23 -9.11
N PHE A 141 -4.23 -1.57 -10.00
CA PHE A 141 -4.89 -0.66 -10.95
C PHE A 141 -4.02 -0.10 -12.10
N ASN A 142 -2.89 -0.74 -12.44
CA ASN A 142 -1.94 -0.20 -13.42
C ASN A 142 -1.77 -1.10 -14.65
N GLU A 143 -2.73 -1.97 -14.96
CA GLU A 143 -2.67 -2.85 -16.15
C GLU A 143 -2.55 -2.06 -17.46
N PHE A 144 -3.08 -0.83 -17.52
CA PHE A 144 -2.93 0.07 -18.68
C PHE A 144 -1.47 0.50 -18.95
N ILE A 145 -0.53 0.19 -18.06
CA ILE A 145 0.91 0.43 -18.22
C ILE A 145 1.68 -0.81 -18.69
N TYR A 146 1.07 -1.99 -18.77
CA TYR A 146 1.76 -3.18 -19.28
C TYR A 146 2.39 -3.03 -20.67
N PRO A 147 1.99 -2.12 -21.58
CA PRO A 147 2.78 -1.82 -22.78
C PRO A 147 4.26 -1.49 -22.50
N PHE A 148 4.58 -0.85 -21.36
CA PHE A 148 5.96 -0.61 -20.95
C PHE A 148 6.74 -1.91 -20.70
N ALA A 149 6.07 -2.92 -20.13
CA ALA A 149 6.64 -4.21 -19.77
C ALA A 149 6.71 -5.20 -20.93
N HIS A 150 6.09 -4.89 -22.08
CA HIS A 150 6.11 -5.78 -23.24
C HIS A 150 7.56 -6.05 -23.69
N GLU A 151 7.94 -7.33 -23.67
CA GLU A 151 9.30 -7.84 -23.94
C GLU A 151 10.39 -7.18 -23.06
N MET A 152 10.05 -6.84 -21.82
CA MET A 152 10.99 -6.35 -20.82
C MET A 152 10.89 -7.21 -19.54
N PRO A 153 11.99 -7.41 -18.81
CA PRO A 153 11.91 -7.98 -17.47
C PRO A 153 11.17 -7.01 -16.56
N PHE A 154 10.15 -7.50 -15.86
CA PHE A 154 9.43 -6.70 -14.90
C PHE A 154 9.00 -7.49 -13.66
N ILE A 155 8.89 -6.74 -12.56
CA ILE A 155 8.36 -7.22 -11.29
C ILE A 155 7.25 -6.28 -10.83
N THR A 156 6.51 -6.68 -9.80
CA THR A 156 5.50 -5.78 -9.20
C THR A 156 5.65 -5.65 -7.70
N ILE A 157 5.07 -4.57 -7.16
CA ILE A 157 4.90 -4.38 -5.73
C ILE A 157 3.40 -4.30 -5.41
N ALA A 158 2.93 -5.22 -4.57
CA ALA A 158 1.57 -5.25 -4.05
C ALA A 158 1.49 -4.46 -2.74
N THR A 159 1.26 -3.15 -2.87
CA THR A 159 1.29 -2.20 -1.75
C THR A 159 0.15 -2.41 -0.74
N SER A 160 -0.96 -3.01 -1.16
CA SER A 160 -2.08 -3.41 -0.30
C SER A 160 -1.83 -4.70 0.49
N GLY A 161 -0.79 -5.46 0.13
CA GLY A 161 -0.54 -6.81 0.62
C GLY A 161 -1.00 -7.88 -0.38
N TYR A 162 -1.23 -9.09 0.13
CA TYR A 162 -1.52 -10.28 -0.67
C TYR A 162 -2.84 -10.15 -1.45
N ASP A 163 -2.76 -10.29 -2.78
CA ASP A 163 -3.91 -10.40 -3.68
C ASP A 163 -3.97 -11.82 -4.26
N PRO A 164 -5.02 -12.61 -3.94
CA PRO A 164 -5.23 -13.94 -4.52
C PRO A 164 -5.16 -13.97 -6.05
N ARG A 165 -5.63 -12.93 -6.74
CA ARG A 165 -5.63 -12.87 -8.21
C ARG A 165 -4.21 -12.75 -8.75
N GLN A 166 -3.38 -11.97 -8.07
CA GLN A 166 -1.96 -11.81 -8.41
C GLN A 166 -1.20 -13.12 -8.20
N SER A 167 -1.49 -13.81 -7.09
CA SER A 167 -0.91 -15.12 -6.81
C SER A 167 -1.18 -16.10 -7.95
N SER A 168 -2.40 -16.09 -8.48
CA SER A 168 -2.79 -16.94 -9.61
C SER A 168 -2.02 -16.64 -10.91
N VAL A 169 -1.51 -15.41 -11.11
CA VAL A 169 -0.66 -15.06 -12.27
C VAL A 169 0.64 -15.89 -12.26
N PHE A 170 1.19 -16.14 -11.07
CA PHE A 170 2.37 -16.99 -10.87
C PHE A 170 2.07 -18.49 -10.86
N GLY A 171 0.83 -18.89 -11.16
CA GLY A 171 0.39 -20.28 -11.05
C GLY A 171 0.10 -20.73 -9.62
N ASN A 172 0.17 -19.83 -8.64
CA ASN A 172 -0.18 -20.14 -7.26
C ASN A 172 -1.67 -19.85 -7.01
N LEU A 173 -2.50 -20.89 -7.14
CA LEU A 173 -3.94 -20.81 -6.97
C LEU A 173 -4.33 -21.01 -5.49
N PRO A 174 -4.66 -19.95 -4.74
CA PRO A 174 -5.05 -20.10 -3.34
C PRO A 174 -6.38 -20.83 -3.22
N ASN A 175 -6.44 -21.80 -2.30
CA ASN A 175 -7.68 -22.50 -2.03
C ASN A 175 -8.64 -21.62 -1.21
N PRO A 176 -9.83 -21.27 -1.75
CA PRO A 176 -10.78 -20.40 -1.06
C PRO A 176 -11.42 -21.05 0.18
N ALA A 177 -11.22 -22.34 0.43
CA ALA A 177 -11.71 -23.00 1.65
C ALA A 177 -11.00 -22.51 2.92
N TYR A 178 -9.75 -22.02 2.79
CA TYR A 178 -8.97 -21.56 3.94
C TYR A 178 -8.21 -20.25 3.69
N ILE A 179 -8.11 -19.76 2.45
CA ILE A 179 -7.56 -18.42 2.16
C ILE A 179 -8.72 -17.43 1.97
N PRO A 180 -8.89 -16.43 2.86
CA PRO A 180 -9.90 -15.40 2.69
C PRO A 180 -9.58 -14.54 1.47
N ASN A 181 -10.63 -14.06 0.82
CA ASN A 181 -10.50 -13.05 -0.22
C ASN A 181 -10.00 -11.71 0.37
N LEU A 182 -9.42 -10.85 -0.47
CA LEU A 182 -8.93 -9.51 -0.11
C LEU A 182 -9.99 -8.65 0.61
N PHE A 183 -11.27 -8.80 0.26
CA PHE A 183 -12.37 -8.05 0.88
C PHE A 183 -12.80 -8.61 2.25
N GLY A 184 -12.23 -9.74 2.69
CA GLY A 184 -12.36 -10.30 4.04
C GLY A 184 -13.80 -10.57 4.50
N GLY A 185 -13.97 -10.72 5.82
CA GLY A 185 -15.27 -10.72 6.48
C GLY A 185 -16.10 -12.01 6.33
N VAL A 186 -15.46 -13.13 6.03
CA VAL A 186 -16.15 -14.41 5.86
C VAL A 186 -15.69 -15.40 6.92
N ASP A 187 -16.65 -16.06 7.56
CA ASP A 187 -16.39 -17.16 8.48
C ASP A 187 -15.96 -18.40 7.69
N LEU A 188 -14.66 -18.70 7.70
CA LEU A 188 -14.12 -19.88 7.00
C LEU A 188 -14.31 -21.18 7.80
N LEU A 189 -14.92 -21.14 8.99
CA LEU A 189 -15.25 -22.36 9.74
C LEU A 189 -16.57 -22.98 9.26
N SER A 190 -17.49 -22.19 8.68
CA SER A 190 -18.74 -22.69 8.12
C SER A 190 -18.66 -23.01 6.62
N VAL A 191 -19.44 -24.01 6.19
CA VAL A 191 -19.58 -24.38 4.77
C VAL A 191 -20.11 -23.20 3.95
N PHE A 192 -21.12 -22.51 4.46
CA PHE A 192 -21.70 -21.35 3.76
C PHE A 192 -20.71 -20.19 3.65
N GLY A 193 -19.92 -19.93 4.69
CA GLY A 193 -18.86 -18.94 4.60
C GLY A 193 -17.79 -19.35 3.57
N ARG A 194 -17.33 -20.61 3.54
CA ARG A 194 -16.41 -21.08 2.49
C ARG A 194 -17.00 -20.94 1.08
N LEU A 195 -18.28 -21.22 0.89
CA LEU A 195 -18.96 -21.04 -0.39
C LEU A 195 -18.99 -19.56 -0.80
N ARG A 196 -19.38 -18.68 0.13
CA ARG A 196 -19.37 -17.22 -0.10
C ARG A 196 -17.96 -16.72 -0.43
N ASN A 197 -16.94 -17.18 0.30
CA ASN A 197 -15.56 -16.82 0.03
C ASN A 197 -15.12 -17.29 -1.36
N THR A 198 -15.48 -18.51 -1.75
CA THR A 198 -15.23 -19.04 -3.11
C THR A 198 -15.85 -18.15 -4.18
N PHE A 199 -17.11 -17.74 -3.99
CA PHE A 199 -17.76 -16.78 -4.89
C PHE A 199 -17.02 -15.44 -4.95
N LEU A 200 -16.55 -14.92 -3.81
CA LEU A 200 -15.75 -13.68 -3.74
C LEU A 200 -14.35 -13.80 -4.35
N HIS A 201 -13.79 -15.01 -4.48
CA HIS A 201 -12.56 -15.24 -5.21
C HIS A 201 -12.79 -15.27 -6.73
N ILE A 202 -13.88 -15.90 -7.18
CA ILE A 202 -14.15 -16.10 -8.61
C ILE A 202 -14.79 -14.86 -9.25
N MET A 203 -15.86 -14.35 -8.66
CA MET A 203 -16.74 -13.36 -9.28
C MET A 203 -16.02 -12.02 -9.54
N PRO A 204 -15.35 -11.39 -8.55
CA PRO A 204 -14.60 -10.15 -8.80
C PRO A 204 -13.42 -10.36 -9.75
N ALA A 205 -12.75 -11.52 -9.69
CA ALA A 205 -11.66 -11.83 -10.59
C ALA A 205 -12.15 -11.97 -12.04
N PHE A 206 -13.31 -12.60 -12.24
CA PHE A 206 -13.97 -12.71 -13.53
C PHE A 206 -14.38 -11.32 -14.08
N MET A 207 -15.05 -10.49 -13.27
CA MET A 207 -15.43 -9.14 -13.70
C MET A 207 -14.22 -8.29 -14.07
N TRP A 208 -13.16 -8.39 -13.27
CA TRP A 208 -11.95 -7.62 -13.49
C TRP A 208 -11.22 -8.06 -14.76
N ARG A 209 -10.97 -9.37 -14.89
CA ARG A 209 -10.03 -9.90 -15.90
C ARG A 209 -10.68 -10.23 -17.23
N ILE A 210 -11.94 -10.69 -17.22
CA ILE A 210 -12.58 -11.27 -18.41
C ILE A 210 -13.75 -10.43 -18.91
N TRP A 211 -14.58 -9.90 -18.02
CA TRP A 211 -15.85 -9.29 -18.45
C TRP A 211 -15.74 -7.79 -18.74
N GLU A 212 -15.08 -7.00 -17.89
CA GLU A 212 -15.25 -5.54 -17.93
C GLU A 212 -13.94 -4.76 -17.85
N ILE A 213 -13.22 -4.80 -16.73
CA ILE A 213 -12.16 -3.80 -16.44
C ILE A 213 -10.97 -3.93 -17.40
N VAL A 214 -10.33 -5.10 -17.45
CA VAL A 214 -9.18 -5.34 -18.33
C VAL A 214 -9.57 -5.28 -19.81
N PRO A 215 -10.71 -5.84 -20.26
CA PRO A 215 -11.16 -5.66 -21.65
C PRO A 215 -11.32 -4.18 -22.06
N LEU A 216 -11.92 -3.33 -21.22
CA LEU A 216 -12.07 -1.90 -21.51
C LEU A 216 -10.70 -1.19 -21.59
N MET A 217 -9.77 -1.52 -20.68
CA MET A 217 -8.40 -1.01 -20.77
C MET A 217 -7.70 -1.51 -22.04
N GLN A 218 -7.85 -2.79 -22.38
CA GLN A 218 -7.27 -3.37 -23.60
C GLN A 218 -7.74 -2.62 -24.84
N GLU A 219 -9.03 -2.32 -24.95
CA GLU A 219 -9.59 -1.59 -26.08
C GLU A 219 -8.93 -0.20 -26.25
N GLU A 220 -8.80 0.55 -25.16
CA GLU A 220 -8.14 1.87 -25.20
C GLU A 220 -6.65 1.76 -25.49
N ILE A 221 -5.96 0.76 -24.92
CA ILE A 221 -4.53 0.54 -25.18
C ILE A 221 -4.26 0.15 -26.63
N THR A 222 -5.08 -0.69 -27.25
CA THR A 222 -4.91 -1.10 -28.65
C THR A 222 -5.04 0.09 -29.61
N LYS A 223 -5.78 1.14 -29.25
CA LYS A 223 -5.84 2.40 -30.04
C LYS A 223 -4.49 3.13 -30.09
N HIS A 224 -3.68 2.99 -29.04
CA HIS A 224 -2.32 3.55 -28.98
C HIS A 224 -1.26 2.58 -29.50
N PHE A 225 -1.46 1.28 -29.32
CA PHE A 225 -0.52 0.22 -29.68
C PHE A 225 -1.24 -0.91 -30.43
N PRO A 226 -1.48 -0.78 -31.74
CA PRO A 226 -2.30 -1.73 -32.50
C PRO A 226 -1.82 -3.18 -32.46
N ASN A 227 -0.51 -3.40 -32.29
CA ASN A 227 0.12 -4.73 -32.30
C ASN A 227 0.46 -5.25 -30.89
N ILE A 228 -0.06 -4.62 -29.83
CA ILE A 228 0.20 -5.08 -28.47
C ILE A 228 -0.52 -6.42 -28.23
N PRO A 229 0.11 -7.42 -27.59
CA PRO A 229 -0.60 -8.62 -27.18
C PRO A 229 -1.63 -8.30 -26.08
N PRO A 230 -2.50 -9.27 -25.74
CA PRO A 230 -3.39 -9.12 -24.60
C PRO A 230 -2.61 -8.71 -23.33
N LEU A 231 -3.12 -7.72 -22.60
CA LEU A 231 -2.50 -7.18 -21.39
C LEU A 231 -2.21 -8.30 -20.36
N LEU A 232 -3.10 -9.29 -20.27
CA LEU A 232 -2.93 -10.43 -19.37
C LEU A 232 -1.82 -11.40 -19.80
N ASP A 233 -1.44 -11.42 -21.08
CA ASP A 233 -0.30 -12.22 -21.55
C ASP A 233 1.02 -11.54 -21.19
N ILE A 234 1.06 -10.20 -21.22
CA ILE A 234 2.19 -9.44 -20.70
C ILE A 234 2.31 -9.65 -19.18
N GLU A 235 1.19 -9.58 -18.45
CA GLU A 235 1.14 -9.78 -17.01
C GLU A 235 1.72 -11.14 -16.58
N ARG A 236 1.46 -12.21 -17.33
CA ARG A 236 1.99 -13.55 -17.06
C ARG A 236 3.51 -13.65 -17.13
N ASN A 237 4.19 -12.71 -17.80
CA ASN A 237 5.64 -12.68 -17.89
C ASN A 237 6.31 -11.98 -16.67
N GLN A 238 5.53 -11.66 -15.64
CA GLN A 238 6.04 -11.08 -14.40
C GLN A 238 7.01 -12.05 -13.69
N SER A 239 8.20 -11.57 -13.32
CA SER A 239 9.25 -12.43 -12.72
C SER A 239 9.17 -12.54 -11.19
N LEU A 240 8.63 -11.52 -10.52
CA LEU A 240 8.58 -11.43 -9.04
C LEU A 240 7.44 -10.52 -8.58
N ALA A 241 6.85 -10.82 -7.42
CA ALA A 241 5.96 -9.94 -6.68
C ALA A 241 6.51 -9.67 -5.28
N LEU A 242 6.75 -8.40 -4.96
CA LEU A 242 7.01 -7.96 -3.59
C LEU A 242 5.68 -7.58 -2.93
N MET A 243 5.31 -8.24 -1.83
CA MET A 243 4.02 -8.04 -1.18
C MET A 243 4.19 -7.34 0.15
N ASN A 244 3.38 -6.31 0.40
CA ASN A 244 3.35 -5.64 1.71
C ASN A 244 2.56 -6.46 2.74
N THR A 245 3.00 -7.70 2.98
CA THR A 245 2.53 -8.63 4.02
C THR A 245 3.71 -9.18 4.78
N HIS A 246 3.45 -9.73 5.97
CA HIS A 246 4.48 -10.39 6.76
C HIS A 246 3.85 -11.58 7.48
N PHE A 247 4.44 -12.77 7.39
CA PHE A 247 3.94 -14.02 7.99
C PHE A 247 3.61 -13.95 9.49
N THR A 248 4.19 -13.01 10.25
CA THR A 248 3.86 -12.82 11.68
C THR A 248 2.60 -11.99 11.93
N LEU A 249 2.17 -11.21 10.93
CA LEU A 249 1.00 -10.32 11.00
C LEU A 249 -0.20 -10.88 10.24
N ASN A 250 0.07 -11.70 9.24
CA ASN A 250 -0.91 -12.31 8.37
C ASN A 250 -1.09 -13.79 8.73
N MET A 251 -2.18 -14.37 8.23
CA MET A 251 -2.32 -15.82 8.29
C MET A 251 -1.27 -16.50 7.41
N PRO A 252 -0.96 -17.79 7.64
CA PRO A 252 -0.06 -18.54 6.77
C PRO A 252 -0.55 -18.52 5.32
N LEU A 253 0.31 -18.09 4.41
CA LEU A 253 0.06 -18.05 2.98
C LEU A 253 0.98 -19.07 2.28
N PRO A 254 0.47 -19.86 1.32
CA PRO A 254 1.28 -20.83 0.59
C PRO A 254 2.06 -20.14 -0.53
N LEU A 255 3.05 -19.31 -0.21
CA LEU A 255 3.75 -18.47 -1.19
C LEU A 255 4.80 -19.25 -2.00
N LEU A 256 4.94 -18.91 -3.28
CA LEU A 256 6.04 -19.38 -4.13
C LEU A 256 7.31 -18.53 -3.92
N PRO A 257 8.51 -19.00 -4.31
CA PRO A 257 9.74 -18.19 -4.26
C PRO A 257 9.67 -16.87 -5.02
N THR A 258 8.78 -16.78 -6.02
CA THR A 258 8.51 -15.55 -6.79
C THR A 258 7.63 -14.54 -6.04
N GLN A 259 7.11 -14.89 -4.87
CA GLN A 259 6.20 -14.07 -4.06
C GLN A 259 6.87 -13.76 -2.72
N VAL A 260 7.53 -12.61 -2.63
CA VAL A 260 8.36 -12.24 -1.49
C VAL A 260 7.62 -11.26 -0.60
N GLU A 261 7.53 -11.60 0.69
CA GLU A 261 6.97 -10.72 1.71
C GLU A 261 7.97 -9.63 2.10
N VAL A 262 7.57 -8.37 1.90
CA VAL A 262 8.34 -7.16 2.28
C VAL A 262 7.51 -6.25 3.20
N GLY A 263 6.53 -6.84 3.90
CA GLY A 263 5.63 -6.12 4.80
C GLY A 263 6.40 -5.36 5.86
N GLY A 264 6.20 -4.05 5.89
CA GLY A 264 6.85 -3.18 6.86
C GLY A 264 8.21 -2.62 6.44
N MET A 265 8.67 -2.89 5.21
CA MET A 265 9.87 -2.25 4.64
C MET A 265 9.82 -0.72 4.72
N HIS A 266 8.62 -0.12 4.65
CA HIS A 266 8.39 1.32 4.81
C HIS A 266 8.28 1.79 6.26
N CYS A 267 8.49 0.91 7.23
CA CYS A 267 8.52 1.26 8.64
C CYS A 267 9.95 1.60 9.04
N ARG A 268 10.10 2.71 9.76
CA ARG A 268 11.37 3.17 10.32
C ARG A 268 11.21 3.44 11.82
N PRO A 269 12.32 3.49 12.57
CA PRO A 269 12.29 4.03 13.92
C PRO A 269 11.65 5.42 13.96
N GLY A 270 10.98 5.72 15.07
CA GLY A 270 10.39 7.03 15.30
C GLY A 270 11.48 8.09 15.41
N ASN A 271 11.30 9.19 14.68
CA ASN A 271 12.11 10.39 14.82
C ASN A 271 11.57 11.24 15.98
N PRO A 272 12.36 12.19 16.51
CA PRO A 272 11.87 13.17 17.47
C PRO A 272 10.63 13.90 16.96
N LEU A 273 9.63 14.03 17.82
CA LEU A 273 8.40 14.78 17.50
C LEU A 273 8.64 16.29 17.58
N PRO A 274 7.92 17.09 16.75
CA PRO A 274 7.80 18.53 16.97
C PRO A 274 7.36 18.83 18.41
N GLU A 275 7.90 19.90 18.99
CA GLU A 275 7.75 20.20 20.41
C GLU A 275 6.28 20.34 20.84
N ASP A 276 5.44 20.93 19.99
CA ASP A 276 4.01 21.07 20.25
C ASP A 276 3.27 19.72 20.32
N LEU A 277 3.62 18.77 19.45
CA LEU A 277 3.07 17.42 19.49
C LEU A 277 3.61 16.61 20.67
N LYS A 278 4.91 16.76 20.95
CA LYS A 278 5.56 16.11 22.08
C LYS A 278 4.91 16.54 23.40
N THR A 279 4.82 17.84 23.66
CA THR A 279 4.18 18.42 24.84
C THR A 279 2.73 17.96 24.97
N TRP A 280 1.96 17.98 23.87
CA TRP A 280 0.58 17.49 23.89
C TRP A 280 0.46 16.04 24.35
N ILE A 281 1.38 15.18 23.90
CA ILE A 281 1.39 13.75 24.24
C ILE A 281 1.89 13.49 25.67
N GLU A 282 2.88 14.24 26.12
CA GLU A 282 3.46 14.10 27.46
C GLU A 282 2.50 14.57 28.56
N GLU A 283 1.82 15.69 28.34
CA GLU A 283 0.80 16.23 29.25
C GLU A 283 -0.46 15.34 29.35
N ALA A 284 -0.62 14.33 28.49
CA ALA A 284 -1.68 13.33 28.64
C ALA A 284 -1.52 12.48 29.91
N GLY A 285 -0.34 12.51 30.55
CA GLY A 285 -0.04 11.82 31.78
C GLY A 285 -0.24 10.31 31.67
N SER A 286 -0.71 9.68 32.76
CA SER A 286 -0.93 8.24 32.83
C SER A 286 -2.10 7.74 31.97
N ALA A 287 -3.06 8.61 31.64
CA ALA A 287 -4.16 8.25 30.74
C ALA A 287 -3.63 7.97 29.32
N GLY A 288 -2.61 8.71 28.89
CA GLY A 288 -1.98 8.56 27.60
C GLY A 288 -2.84 9.07 26.43
N VAL A 289 -2.44 8.69 25.22
CA VAL A 289 -2.96 9.25 23.97
C VAL A 289 -3.58 8.19 23.08
N VAL A 290 -4.73 8.54 22.49
CA VAL A 290 -5.31 7.83 21.34
C VAL A 290 -4.98 8.61 20.08
N TYR A 291 -4.33 7.96 19.11
CA TYR A 291 -4.16 8.52 17.78
C TYR A 291 -5.28 8.03 16.86
N PHE A 292 -5.97 8.93 16.16
CA PHE A 292 -7.08 8.60 15.27
C PHE A 292 -6.81 9.17 13.87
N SER A 293 -6.82 8.31 12.86
CA SER A 293 -6.60 8.70 11.47
C SER A 293 -7.36 7.79 10.52
N LEU A 294 -8.17 8.36 9.62
CA LEU A 294 -8.86 7.60 8.57
C LEU A 294 -7.99 7.40 7.31
N GLY A 295 -6.70 7.71 7.40
CA GLY A 295 -5.76 7.60 6.28
C GLY A 295 -5.87 8.72 5.26
N SER A 296 -5.29 8.51 4.08
CA SER A 296 -5.16 9.56 3.04
C SER A 296 -6.31 9.60 2.04
N VAL A 297 -7.14 8.55 1.96
CA VAL A 297 -8.24 8.45 0.98
C VAL A 297 -9.60 8.75 1.61
N VAL A 298 -9.82 8.36 2.86
CA VAL A 298 -11.03 8.75 3.60
C VAL A 298 -10.77 10.11 4.23
N ARG A 299 -11.22 11.18 3.55
CA ARG A 299 -10.97 12.56 3.99
C ARG A 299 -12.02 13.04 4.99
N GLY A 300 -11.56 13.81 5.98
CA GLY A 300 -12.43 14.36 7.02
C GLY A 300 -13.45 15.41 6.56
N ASN A 301 -13.09 16.27 5.59
CA ASN A 301 -13.97 17.32 5.07
C ASN A 301 -15.28 16.81 4.48
N VAL A 302 -15.26 15.65 3.81
CA VAL A 302 -16.44 15.04 3.20
C VAL A 302 -17.18 14.10 4.15
N MET A 303 -16.76 14.02 5.42
CA MET A 303 -17.44 13.22 6.42
C MET A 303 -18.80 13.84 6.78
N PRO A 304 -19.91 13.09 6.65
CA PRO A 304 -21.22 13.52 7.12
C PRO A 304 -21.21 13.93 8.60
N ASP A 305 -21.99 14.97 8.94
CA ASP A 305 -22.06 15.52 10.31
C ASP A 305 -22.42 14.48 11.36
N ILE A 306 -23.28 13.52 11.02
CA ILE A 306 -23.64 12.43 11.92
C ILE A 306 -22.39 11.67 12.42
N TYR A 307 -21.44 11.34 11.52
CA TYR A 307 -20.23 10.63 11.92
C TYR A 307 -19.24 11.54 12.65
N LYS A 308 -19.11 12.81 12.21
CA LYS A 308 -18.27 13.80 12.90
C LYS A 308 -18.72 13.97 14.35
N ASN A 309 -20.02 14.20 14.56
CA ASN A 309 -20.60 14.40 15.89
C ASN A 309 -20.49 13.13 16.75
N MET A 310 -20.70 11.94 16.18
CA MET A 310 -20.49 10.69 16.89
C MET A 310 -19.05 10.55 17.40
N PHE A 311 -18.04 10.86 16.59
CA PHE A 311 -16.64 10.81 17.02
C PHE A 311 -16.32 11.87 18.07
N ILE A 312 -16.81 13.10 17.90
CA ILE A 312 -16.65 14.19 18.88
C ILE A 312 -17.23 13.79 20.24
N GLU A 313 -18.47 13.29 20.27
CA GLU A 313 -19.12 12.84 21.52
C GLU A 313 -18.38 11.67 22.17
N ALA A 314 -17.87 10.74 21.36
CA ALA A 314 -17.07 9.63 21.86
C ALA A 314 -15.75 10.15 22.47
N PHE A 315 -15.03 11.03 21.78
CA PHE A 315 -13.76 11.58 22.25
C PHE A 315 -13.93 12.44 23.50
N ARG A 316 -15.01 13.22 23.60
CA ARG A 316 -15.30 14.05 24.79
C ARG A 316 -15.44 13.22 26.07
N LYS A 317 -15.90 11.97 25.96
CA LYS A 317 -16.05 11.05 27.10
C LYS A 317 -14.76 10.32 27.48
N MET A 318 -13.70 10.43 26.67
CA MET A 318 -12.42 9.76 26.93
C MET A 318 -11.61 10.50 27.98
N LYS A 319 -10.94 9.74 28.85
CA LYS A 319 -9.94 10.28 29.79
C LYS A 319 -8.61 10.58 29.10
N GLN A 320 -8.35 9.91 27.98
CA GLN A 320 -7.18 10.09 27.14
C GLN A 320 -7.25 11.40 26.38
N ARG A 321 -6.08 11.96 26.06
CA ARG A 321 -5.98 12.93 24.98
C ARG A 321 -6.09 12.20 23.64
N VAL A 322 -6.70 12.87 22.66
CA VAL A 322 -6.89 12.34 21.31
C VAL A 322 -6.11 13.22 20.35
N ILE A 323 -5.34 12.61 19.47
CA ILE A 323 -4.81 13.28 18.28
C ILE A 323 -5.66 12.81 17.11
N TRP A 324 -6.39 13.73 16.49
CA TRP A 324 -7.24 13.44 15.33
C TRP A 324 -6.64 14.05 14.06
N LYS A 325 -6.19 13.18 13.15
CA LYS A 325 -5.90 13.57 11.78
C LYS A 325 -7.22 13.85 11.05
N PHE A 326 -7.51 15.10 10.73
CA PHE A 326 -8.78 15.52 10.10
C PHE A 326 -8.57 16.71 9.15
N GLU A 327 -9.03 16.60 7.92
CA GLU A 327 -8.95 17.65 6.89
C GLU A 327 -10.19 18.54 6.84
N GLY A 328 -10.63 19.04 7.99
CA GLY A 328 -11.72 20.01 8.05
C GLY A 328 -11.55 20.91 9.27
N GLU A 329 -12.58 21.71 9.52
CA GLU A 329 -12.71 22.51 10.73
C GLU A 329 -13.87 21.95 11.55
N LEU A 330 -13.72 21.99 12.87
CA LEU A 330 -14.77 21.61 13.80
C LEU A 330 -15.09 22.85 14.65
N ASP A 331 -16.38 23.14 14.76
CA ASP A 331 -16.86 24.14 15.71
C ASP A 331 -16.74 23.57 17.12
N ASP A 332 -15.99 24.25 17.99
CA ASP A 332 -15.78 23.88 19.40
C ASP A 332 -15.29 22.43 19.62
N PRO A 333 -14.05 22.09 19.20
CA PRO A 333 -13.52 20.76 19.43
C PRO A 333 -13.32 20.50 20.94
N PRO A 334 -13.55 19.27 21.43
CA PRO A 334 -13.36 18.97 22.85
C PRO A 334 -11.93 19.27 23.30
N LYS A 335 -11.76 19.79 24.52
CA LYS A 335 -10.45 20.21 25.05
C LYS A 335 -9.39 19.10 25.08
N ASN A 336 -9.79 17.84 25.08
CA ASN A 336 -8.90 16.69 25.05
C ASN A 336 -8.56 16.23 23.61
N VAL A 337 -8.96 16.97 22.56
CA VAL A 337 -8.76 16.59 21.16
C VAL A 337 -7.88 17.62 20.45
N LEU A 338 -6.73 17.16 19.95
CA LEU A 338 -5.88 17.93 19.05
C LEU A 338 -6.17 17.56 17.61
N ILE A 339 -6.60 18.54 16.80
CA ILE A 339 -6.94 18.35 15.40
C ILE A 339 -5.81 18.90 14.53
N LYS A 340 -5.29 18.06 13.63
CA LYS A 340 -4.33 18.50 12.61
C LYS A 340 -4.62 17.86 11.26
N ARG A 341 -4.37 18.62 10.19
CA ARG A 341 -4.51 18.13 8.80
C ARG A 341 -3.41 17.15 8.43
N TRP A 342 -2.18 17.42 8.87
CA TRP A 342 -1.00 16.60 8.61
C TRP A 342 -0.26 16.28 9.90
N LEU A 343 0.16 15.02 10.06
CA LEU A 343 0.80 14.51 11.27
C LEU A 343 1.92 13.52 10.92
N PRO A 344 3.06 13.54 11.65
CA PRO A 344 4.12 12.55 11.50
C PRO A 344 3.70 11.22 12.14
N GLN A 345 2.85 10.47 11.44
CA GLN A 345 2.17 9.28 11.98
C GLN A 345 3.14 8.24 12.60
N GLN A 346 4.24 7.89 11.93
CA GLN A 346 5.18 6.90 12.47
C GLN A 346 5.85 7.37 13.77
N ASP A 347 6.17 8.66 13.84
CA ASP A 347 6.85 9.27 14.99
C ASP A 347 5.89 9.35 16.19
N ILE A 348 4.62 9.65 15.94
CA ILE A 348 3.56 9.61 16.97
C ILE A 348 3.39 8.18 17.49
N LEU A 349 3.27 7.21 16.58
CA LEU A 349 3.06 5.81 16.96
C LEU A 349 4.23 5.20 17.73
N ALA A 350 5.45 5.69 17.51
CA ALA A 350 6.63 5.26 18.25
C ALA A 350 6.69 5.82 19.69
N HIS A 351 5.86 6.81 20.03
CA HIS A 351 5.91 7.47 21.33
C HIS A 351 5.28 6.61 22.45
N PRO A 352 5.94 6.41 23.60
CA PRO A 352 5.51 5.48 24.66
C PRO A 352 4.14 5.82 25.31
N ASN A 353 3.73 7.09 25.26
CA ASN A 353 2.45 7.54 25.77
C ASN A 353 1.27 7.32 24.81
N VAL A 354 1.52 6.93 23.55
CA VAL A 354 0.45 6.55 22.63
C VAL A 354 0.00 5.12 22.96
N LYS A 355 -1.23 5.00 23.46
CA LYS A 355 -1.80 3.74 23.95
C LYS A 355 -2.68 3.05 22.93
N SER A 356 -3.18 3.79 21.94
CA SER A 356 -4.01 3.21 20.91
C SER A 356 -3.94 4.00 19.62
N PHE A 357 -4.12 3.30 18.50
CA PHE A 357 -4.28 3.92 17.20
C PHE A 357 -5.44 3.29 16.44
N HIS A 358 -6.32 4.16 15.97
CA HIS A 358 -7.49 3.83 15.19
C HIS A 358 -7.28 4.22 13.73
N HIS A 359 -7.56 3.27 12.83
CA HIS A 359 -7.44 3.45 11.38
C HIS A 359 -8.49 2.65 10.60
N THR A 360 -8.74 3.07 9.35
CA THR A 360 -9.79 2.54 8.47
C THR A 360 -9.37 1.39 7.56
N CYS A 361 -8.07 1.12 7.39
CA CYS A 361 -7.60 0.22 6.31
C CYS A 361 -6.58 -0.83 6.77
N ARG A 362 -6.74 -2.09 6.31
CA ARG A 362 -5.76 -3.18 6.45
C ARG A 362 -4.50 -3.06 5.56
N GLY A 363 -4.22 -1.88 4.99
CA GLY A 363 -3.10 -1.64 4.07
C GLY A 363 -1.79 -1.24 4.77
N PRO A 364 -0.95 -0.36 4.18
CA PRO A 364 0.36 0.05 4.74
C PRO A 364 0.33 0.61 6.17
N GLN A 365 -0.83 1.06 6.64
CA GLN A 365 -1.01 1.54 8.01
C GLN A 365 -1.07 0.40 9.04
N HIS A 366 -1.48 -0.79 8.61
CA HIS A 366 -1.54 -1.98 9.45
C HIS A 366 -0.15 -2.48 9.82
N SER A 367 0.79 -2.53 8.86
CA SER A 367 2.19 -2.87 9.18
C SER A 367 2.86 -1.78 10.03
N ARG A 368 2.57 -0.50 9.77
CA ARG A 368 3.08 0.62 10.59
C ARG A 368 2.68 0.50 12.06
N SER A 369 1.42 0.19 12.35
CA SER A 369 0.93 0.06 13.72
C SER A 369 1.55 -1.13 14.45
N HIS A 370 1.84 -2.23 13.74
CA HIS A 370 2.40 -3.43 14.35
C HIS A 370 3.91 -3.37 14.56
N LEU A 371 4.65 -2.60 13.75
CA LEU A 371 6.12 -2.52 13.83
C LEU A 371 6.62 -1.33 14.64
N SER A 372 5.82 -0.28 14.85
CA SER A 372 6.13 0.83 15.77
C SER A 372 5.79 0.53 17.23
N ARG A 373 5.61 -0.75 17.59
CA ARG A 373 5.09 -1.20 18.88
C ARG A 373 5.92 -0.69 20.06
N HIS A 374 5.24 -0.02 20.99
CA HIS A 374 5.53 -0.12 22.41
C HIS A 374 4.65 -1.23 23.02
N PRO A 375 5.16 -2.11 23.92
CA PRO A 375 4.44 -3.30 24.42
C PRO A 375 3.04 -3.08 25.04
N ASN A 376 2.65 -1.83 25.33
CA ASN A 376 1.38 -1.50 25.98
C ASN A 376 0.32 -0.85 25.04
N ALA A 377 0.60 -0.71 23.75
CA ALA A 377 -0.34 -0.08 22.81
C ALA A 377 -1.35 -1.11 22.21
N ARG A 378 -2.66 -0.84 22.33
CA ARG A 378 -3.76 -1.64 21.75
C ARG A 378 -4.27 -1.02 20.45
N PHE A 379 -4.26 -1.79 19.36
CA PHE A 379 -4.73 -1.35 18.05
C PHE A 379 -6.03 -2.06 17.68
N THR A 380 -7.05 -1.32 17.26
CA THR A 380 -8.38 -1.87 16.92
C THR A 380 -8.81 -1.41 15.53
N ASN A 381 -9.42 -2.33 14.78
CA ASN A 381 -10.09 -2.06 13.51
C ASN A 381 -11.60 -2.08 13.78
N PHE A 382 -12.32 -0.98 13.55
CA PHE A 382 -13.75 -0.85 13.86
C PHE A 382 -14.69 -1.71 12.99
N TRP A 383 -14.13 -2.56 12.12
CA TRP A 383 -14.88 -3.47 11.23
C TRP A 383 -14.93 -4.93 11.73
N ARG A 384 -14.46 -5.22 12.95
CA ARG A 384 -14.91 -6.42 13.68
C ARG A 384 -16.08 -6.02 14.57
N SER A 385 -17.10 -6.88 14.58
CA SER A 385 -18.44 -6.67 15.13
C SER A 385 -18.46 -5.95 16.49
N THR A 386 -19.50 -5.15 16.65
CA THR A 386 -19.90 -4.43 17.88
C THR A 386 -20.37 -5.36 19.01
N GLU A 387 -19.76 -6.52 19.19
CA GLU A 387 -20.17 -7.50 20.22
C GLU A 387 -19.15 -7.68 21.35
N GLU A 388 -18.00 -7.00 21.32
CA GLU A 388 -17.05 -7.05 22.44
C GLU A 388 -16.52 -5.65 22.77
N TRP A 389 -17.35 -4.87 23.46
CA TRP A 389 -16.97 -3.72 24.30
C TRP A 389 -17.84 -3.67 25.55
#